data_AF-A0A951EK72-F1
#
_entry.id   AF-A0A951EK72-F1
#
_cell.length_a   1.000
_cell.length_b   1.000
_cell.length_c   1.000
_cell.angle_alpha   90.00
_cell.angle_beta   90.00
_cell.angle_gamma   90.00
#
_symmetry.space_group_name_H-M   'P 1'
#
loop_
_entity.id
_entity.type
_entity.pdbx_description
1 polymer ?
#
loop_
_entity_poly.entity_id
_entity_poly.type
_entity_poly.pdbx_seq_one_letter_code
_entity_poly.pdbx_strand_id
1 'polypeptide(L)'
;PEDEEAGYRYEISILQAEFSLTQMLDRPVSGRIFFEQVLHDNLDMGRPDQIGLVFHRRIIRKGRHATPGRFRTRVLTQGVVPCLHVDYKNAKIKQYHKQGRALRTETTINDARDFGLSKRLTHQNLTALRQIGFSTNRRLLGVQHLSHDPIPGAHAFTELTTPITTTQGTRIPGLRFGDPRVHALLQALLIHRLLPHGFTNRELRTLITPLLGTTTEDITAGKMTYDLRRLRTHGLIHRIPHSRRYQITDTGLQHALLFTHAHNHLLRTELAEITNPDPLAPSRLRTTARAYQAAFHDLARYAHLAA
;
A
#
# COMPACT_ATOMS: atom_id res chain seq x y z
N PRO A 1 -4.55 -56.42 -10.37
CA PRO A 1 -5.41 -57.63 -10.47
C PRO A 1 -6.24 -57.85 -9.20
N GLU A 2 -5.60 -58.00 -8.03
CA GLU A 2 -6.28 -58.20 -6.74
C GLU A 2 -7.20 -57.01 -6.37
N ASP A 3 -6.74 -55.77 -6.56
CA ASP A 3 -7.56 -54.57 -6.31
C ASP A 3 -8.79 -54.48 -7.25
N GLU A 4 -8.66 -54.90 -8.51
CA GLU A 4 -9.75 -54.88 -9.48
C GLU A 4 -10.77 -56.00 -9.24
N GLU A 5 -10.31 -57.17 -8.79
CA GLU A 5 -11.16 -58.29 -8.32
C GLU A 5 -11.90 -57.93 -7.03
N ALA A 6 -11.27 -57.15 -6.13
CA ALA A 6 -11.91 -56.59 -4.94
C ALA A 6 -12.88 -55.42 -5.24
N GLY A 7 -13.08 -55.07 -6.51
CA GLY A 7 -14.04 -54.06 -6.96
C GLY A 7 -13.51 -52.63 -6.96
N TYR A 8 -12.23 -52.39 -6.66
CA TYR A 8 -11.62 -51.08 -6.83
C TYR A 8 -11.46 -50.76 -8.33
N ARG A 9 -11.64 -49.50 -8.69
CA ARG A 9 -11.53 -49.01 -10.06
C ARG A 9 -10.64 -47.77 -10.08
N TYR A 10 -9.87 -47.64 -11.14
CA TYR A 10 -9.04 -46.46 -11.35
C TYR A 10 -9.90 -45.26 -11.73
N GLU A 11 -9.55 -44.11 -11.17
CA GLU A 11 -10.16 -42.86 -11.52
C GLU A 11 -9.12 -41.78 -11.70
N ILE A 12 -9.39 -40.90 -12.66
CA ILE A 12 -8.50 -39.78 -12.94
C ILE A 12 -8.62 -38.79 -11.79
N SER A 13 -7.47 -38.31 -11.32
CA SER A 13 -7.39 -37.31 -10.27
C SER A 13 -6.67 -36.06 -10.74
N ILE A 14 -7.01 -34.93 -10.13
CA ILE A 14 -6.39 -33.63 -10.37
C ILE A 14 -5.16 -33.53 -9.47
N LEU A 15 -3.98 -33.64 -10.08
CA LEU A 15 -2.70 -33.44 -9.39
C LEU A 15 -2.41 -31.94 -9.16
N GLN A 16 -2.69 -31.11 -10.16
CA GLN A 16 -2.50 -29.67 -10.11
C GLN A 16 -3.49 -28.99 -11.05
N ALA A 17 -4.06 -27.86 -10.63
CA ALA A 17 -4.86 -26.99 -11.49
C ALA A 17 -4.33 -25.55 -11.42
N GLU A 18 -4.16 -24.90 -12.57
CA GLU A 18 -3.68 -23.52 -12.65
C GLU A 18 -4.72 -22.63 -13.34
N PHE A 19 -5.02 -21.49 -12.71
CA PHE A 19 -5.98 -20.52 -13.20
C PHE A 19 -5.33 -19.16 -13.30
N SER A 20 -5.31 -18.58 -14.50
CA SER A 20 -4.61 -17.34 -14.76
C SER A 20 -5.52 -16.25 -15.25
N LEU A 21 -5.35 -15.04 -14.71
CA LEU A 21 -5.96 -13.82 -15.18
C LEU A 21 -4.86 -12.89 -15.66
N THR A 22 -4.89 -12.51 -16.94
CA THR A 22 -3.98 -11.55 -17.54
C THR A 22 -4.75 -10.29 -17.89
N GLN A 23 -4.34 -9.15 -17.36
CA GLN A 23 -4.89 -7.83 -17.70
C GLN A 23 -3.86 -7.09 -18.55
N MET A 24 -4.28 -6.71 -19.76
CA MET A 24 -3.49 -5.83 -20.63
C MET A 24 -3.65 -4.39 -20.16
N LEU A 25 -2.56 -3.64 -20.12
CA LEU A 25 -2.54 -2.27 -19.63
C LEU A 25 -2.43 -1.31 -20.81
N ASP A 26 -3.30 -0.30 -20.82
CA ASP A 26 -3.38 0.70 -21.91
C ASP A 26 -2.10 1.53 -22.03
N ARG A 27 -1.38 1.70 -20.90
CA ARG A 27 -0.07 2.34 -20.81
C ARG A 27 0.93 1.44 -20.08
N PRO A 28 1.73 0.64 -20.82
CA PRO A 28 2.66 -0.34 -20.25
C PRO A 28 3.67 0.21 -19.23
N VAL A 29 4.14 1.45 -19.43
CA VAL A 29 5.10 2.11 -18.52
C VAL A 29 4.47 2.41 -17.16
N SER A 30 3.23 2.92 -17.14
CA SER A 30 2.44 3.13 -15.92
C SER A 30 2.16 1.83 -15.19
N GLY A 31 1.97 0.74 -15.94
CA GLY A 31 1.79 -0.61 -15.41
C GLY A 31 2.98 -1.14 -14.62
N ARG A 32 4.20 -0.83 -15.08
CA ARG A 32 5.40 -1.21 -14.38
C ARG A 32 5.59 -0.43 -13.08
N ILE A 33 5.36 0.87 -13.10
CA ILE A 33 5.41 1.72 -11.90
C ILE A 33 4.37 1.26 -10.88
N PHE A 34 3.14 0.98 -11.34
CA PHE A 34 2.08 0.40 -10.51
C PHE A 34 2.51 -0.94 -9.89
N PHE A 35 3.09 -1.85 -10.68
CA PHE A 35 3.48 -3.15 -10.18
C PHE A 35 4.66 -3.11 -9.21
N GLU A 36 5.64 -2.23 -9.43
CA GLU A 36 6.75 -2.00 -8.49
C GLU A 36 6.23 -1.45 -7.15
N GLN A 37 5.22 -0.58 -7.17
CA GLN A 37 4.56 -0.08 -5.96
C GLN A 37 3.74 -1.17 -5.25
N VAL A 38 2.98 -1.97 -6.00
CA VAL A 38 2.21 -3.12 -5.46
C VAL A 38 3.14 -4.11 -4.76
N LEU A 39 4.33 -4.36 -5.29
CA LEU A 39 5.33 -5.22 -4.65
C LEU A 39 5.84 -4.66 -3.33
N HIS A 40 6.06 -3.35 -3.25
CA HIS A 40 6.58 -2.69 -2.04
C HIS A 40 5.55 -2.68 -0.90
N ASP A 41 4.31 -2.34 -1.22
CA ASP A 41 3.29 -2.05 -0.23
C ASP A 41 2.47 -3.28 0.20
N ASN A 42 2.62 -4.41 -0.49
CA ASN A 42 1.91 -5.67 -0.17
C ASN A 42 2.83 -6.77 0.37
N LEU A 43 3.99 -6.39 0.92
CA LEU A 43 4.90 -7.32 1.62
C LEU A 43 4.24 -8.03 2.81
N ASP A 44 3.15 -7.48 3.34
CA ASP A 44 2.37 -8.04 4.44
C ASP A 44 1.17 -8.90 4.00
N MET A 45 0.94 -9.11 2.69
CA MET A 45 -0.13 -9.99 2.18
C MET A 45 -0.02 -11.44 2.69
N GLY A 46 1.15 -11.85 3.18
CA GLY A 46 1.37 -13.10 3.89
C GLY A 46 0.73 -13.15 5.27
N ARG A 47 0.07 -12.10 5.77
CA ARG A 47 -0.60 -12.12 7.07
C ARG A 47 -1.89 -12.95 6.99
N PRO A 48 -2.21 -13.75 8.03
CA PRO A 48 -3.37 -14.63 8.02
C PRO A 48 -4.71 -13.92 7.71
N ASP A 49 -4.87 -12.67 8.14
CA ASP A 49 -6.12 -11.92 7.95
C ASP A 49 -6.32 -11.53 6.48
N GLN A 50 -5.23 -11.14 5.80
CA GLN A 50 -5.22 -10.80 4.37
C GLN A 50 -5.43 -12.04 3.50
N ILE A 51 -4.80 -13.16 3.87
CA ILE A 51 -4.99 -14.44 3.18
C ILE A 51 -6.42 -14.95 3.31
N GLY A 52 -7.02 -14.78 4.49
CA GLY A 52 -8.43 -15.11 4.70
C GLY A 52 -9.36 -14.36 3.75
N LEU A 53 -9.04 -13.09 3.45
CA LEU A 53 -9.78 -12.28 2.48
C LEU A 53 -9.55 -12.76 1.03
N VAL A 54 -8.30 -12.98 0.63
CA VAL A 54 -7.94 -13.40 -0.75
C VAL A 54 -8.55 -14.76 -1.11
N PHE A 55 -8.46 -15.74 -0.22
CA PHE A 55 -9.02 -17.08 -0.44
C PHE A 55 -10.48 -17.22 0.03
N HIS A 56 -11.05 -16.18 0.64
CA HIS A 56 -12.39 -16.19 1.24
C HIS A 56 -12.59 -17.35 2.22
N ARG A 57 -11.64 -17.51 3.14
CA ARG A 57 -11.65 -18.58 4.16
C ARG A 57 -11.32 -18.00 5.52
N ARG A 58 -12.00 -18.50 6.55
CA ARG A 58 -11.66 -18.17 7.95
C ARG A 58 -10.35 -18.85 8.32
N ILE A 59 -9.34 -18.08 8.69
CA ILE A 59 -8.09 -18.63 9.23
C ILE A 59 -8.25 -18.85 10.73
N ILE A 60 -8.07 -20.10 11.17
CA ILE A 60 -8.19 -20.49 12.58
C ILE A 60 -6.77 -20.60 13.15
N ARG A 61 -6.40 -19.72 14.08
CA ARG A 61 -5.03 -19.65 14.60
C ARG A 61 -4.76 -20.55 15.82
N LYS A 62 -5.78 -21.03 16.51
CA LYS A 62 -5.67 -21.80 17.77
C LYS A 62 -6.68 -22.96 17.80
N GLY A 63 -6.35 -24.02 18.55
CA GLY A 63 -7.23 -25.18 18.80
C GLY A 63 -6.97 -26.39 17.89
N ARG A 64 -7.75 -27.45 18.09
CA ARG A 64 -7.62 -28.77 17.42
C ARG A 64 -7.77 -28.70 15.89
N HIS A 65 -8.37 -27.64 15.36
CA HIS A 65 -8.58 -27.39 13.93
C HIS A 65 -7.89 -26.10 13.43
N ALA A 66 -6.74 -25.75 14.03
CA ALA A 66 -5.94 -24.64 13.52
C ALA A 66 -5.58 -24.85 12.04
N THR A 67 -5.67 -23.79 11.23
CA THR A 67 -5.33 -23.83 9.81
C THR A 67 -3.83 -24.03 9.63
N PRO A 68 -3.36 -25.20 9.16
CA PRO A 68 -1.93 -25.45 9.00
C PRO A 68 -1.43 -24.69 7.76
N GLY A 69 -0.29 -24.02 7.85
CA GLY A 69 0.33 -23.39 6.68
C GLY A 69 1.41 -22.37 7.03
N ARG A 70 2.40 -22.24 6.14
CA ARG A 70 3.33 -21.10 6.14
C ARG A 70 2.73 -20.02 5.25
N PHE A 71 2.25 -18.97 5.89
CA PHE A 71 1.76 -17.79 5.20
C PHE A 71 2.93 -16.82 5.00
N ARG A 72 3.31 -16.54 3.76
CA ARG A 72 4.45 -15.66 3.45
C ARG A 72 4.24 -14.91 2.14
N THR A 73 4.70 -13.67 2.11
CA THR A 73 4.98 -12.95 0.87
C THR A 73 6.47 -13.03 0.59
N ARG A 74 6.86 -13.36 -0.64
CA ARG A 74 8.28 -13.32 -1.07
C ARG A 74 8.41 -12.54 -2.37
N VAL A 75 9.16 -11.44 -2.32
CA VAL A 75 9.66 -10.74 -3.51
C VAL A 75 10.99 -11.39 -3.89
N LEU A 76 11.05 -11.97 -5.09
CA LEU A 76 12.28 -12.54 -5.65
C LEU A 76 12.90 -11.52 -6.60
N THR A 77 14.06 -10.99 -6.24
CA THR A 77 14.82 -10.04 -7.06
C THR A 77 16.22 -10.57 -7.32
N GLN A 78 16.37 -11.39 -8.36
CA GLN A 78 17.64 -11.61 -9.06
C GLN A 78 17.36 -11.95 -10.53
N GLY A 79 17.81 -11.09 -11.46
CA GLY A 79 17.87 -11.34 -12.90
C GLY A 79 16.54 -11.52 -13.68
N VAL A 80 15.38 -11.52 -13.01
CA VAL A 80 14.06 -11.84 -13.61
C VAL A 80 13.02 -10.81 -13.16
N VAL A 81 11.99 -10.60 -13.99
CA VAL A 81 10.78 -9.82 -13.68
C VAL A 81 10.32 -10.12 -12.24
N PRO A 82 10.20 -9.10 -11.37
CA PRO A 82 9.84 -9.34 -9.99
C PRO A 82 8.45 -9.98 -9.89
N CYS A 83 8.27 -10.87 -8.92
CA CYS A 83 7.05 -11.65 -8.77
C CYS A 83 6.59 -11.60 -7.32
N LEU A 84 5.32 -11.27 -7.11
CA LEU A 84 4.64 -11.42 -5.84
C LEU A 84 4.19 -12.88 -5.68
N HIS A 85 4.48 -13.49 -4.54
CA HIS A 85 3.99 -14.82 -4.18
C HIS A 85 3.15 -14.75 -2.92
N VAL A 86 1.98 -15.40 -2.92
CA VAL A 86 1.10 -15.56 -1.74
C VAL A 86 0.77 -17.04 -1.57
N ASP A 87 1.12 -17.62 -0.44
CA ASP A 87 0.94 -19.04 -0.14
C ASP A 87 -0.28 -19.28 0.78
N TYR A 88 -1.16 -20.25 0.45
CA TYR A 88 -2.24 -20.76 1.31
C TYR A 88 -2.29 -22.29 1.23
N LYS A 89 -1.89 -22.97 2.32
CA LYS A 89 -1.75 -24.43 2.34
C LYS A 89 -0.94 -24.93 1.12
N ASN A 90 -1.50 -25.80 0.26
CA ASN A 90 -0.87 -26.28 -0.96
C ASN A 90 -1.30 -25.49 -2.21
N ALA A 91 -1.94 -24.34 -2.04
CA ALA A 91 -2.21 -23.38 -3.12
C ALA A 91 -1.23 -22.21 -3.05
N LYS A 92 -0.83 -21.72 -4.22
CA LYS A 92 0.06 -20.56 -4.37
C LYS A 92 -0.51 -19.60 -5.39
N ILE A 93 -0.36 -18.31 -5.12
CA ILE A 93 -0.63 -17.25 -6.08
C ILE A 93 0.72 -16.69 -6.52
N LYS A 94 0.88 -16.48 -7.82
CA LYS A 94 2.00 -15.77 -8.42
C LYS A 94 1.49 -14.60 -9.24
N GLN A 95 1.96 -13.40 -8.97
CA GLN A 95 1.64 -12.22 -9.76
C GLN A 95 2.91 -11.56 -10.28
N TYR A 96 2.94 -11.22 -11.57
CA TYR A 96 4.10 -10.64 -12.22
C TYR A 96 3.73 -9.78 -13.43
N HIS A 97 4.65 -8.89 -13.80
CA HIS A 97 4.53 -8.07 -15.00
C HIS A 97 4.99 -8.83 -16.24
N LYS A 98 4.04 -9.46 -16.93
CA LYS A 98 4.30 -10.27 -18.12
C LYS A 98 4.69 -9.39 -19.31
N GLN A 99 5.88 -9.67 -19.87
CA GLN A 99 6.40 -9.07 -21.11
C GLN A 99 6.43 -7.52 -21.11
N GLY A 100 6.49 -6.90 -19.93
CA GLY A 100 6.51 -5.44 -19.84
C GLY A 100 5.19 -4.76 -20.21
N ARG A 101 4.09 -5.50 -20.40
CA ARG A 101 2.83 -4.95 -20.95
C ARG A 101 1.55 -5.38 -20.21
N ALA A 102 1.62 -6.48 -19.46
CA ALA A 102 0.43 -7.06 -18.84
C ALA A 102 0.70 -7.45 -17.40
N LEU A 103 -0.28 -7.26 -16.52
CA LEU A 103 -0.26 -7.82 -15.19
C LEU A 103 -0.89 -9.21 -15.24
N ARG A 104 -0.15 -10.23 -14.80
CA ARG A 104 -0.65 -11.59 -14.76
C ARG A 104 -0.69 -12.10 -13.34
N THR A 105 -1.87 -12.57 -12.93
CA THR A 105 -2.13 -13.21 -11.63
C THR A 105 -2.49 -14.68 -11.89
N GLU A 106 -1.74 -15.60 -11.30
CA GLU A 106 -1.90 -17.04 -11.45
C GLU A 106 -2.16 -17.66 -10.09
N THR A 107 -3.22 -18.44 -9.95
CA THR A 107 -3.46 -19.29 -8.78
C THR A 107 -3.22 -20.74 -9.18
N THR A 108 -2.26 -21.40 -8.56
CA THR A 108 -2.00 -22.84 -8.66
C THR A 108 -2.57 -23.54 -7.43
N ILE A 109 -3.38 -24.59 -7.64
CA ILE A 109 -3.95 -25.44 -6.58
C ILE A 109 -3.36 -26.83 -6.74
N ASN A 110 -2.54 -27.26 -5.77
CA ASN A 110 -1.93 -28.61 -5.77
C ASN A 110 -2.74 -29.64 -4.97
N ASP A 111 -3.70 -29.20 -4.15
CA ASP A 111 -4.60 -30.10 -3.44
C ASP A 111 -6.02 -29.54 -3.35
N ALA A 112 -6.97 -30.18 -4.04
CA ALA A 112 -8.39 -29.79 -4.02
C ALA A 112 -9.02 -29.92 -2.63
N ARG A 113 -8.49 -30.79 -1.76
CA ARG A 113 -9.00 -31.02 -0.40
C ARG A 113 -8.81 -29.81 0.50
N ASP A 114 -7.84 -28.95 0.20
CA ASP A 114 -7.62 -27.69 0.92
C ASP A 114 -8.85 -26.78 0.88
N PHE A 115 -9.70 -26.96 -0.14
CA PHE A 115 -10.94 -26.24 -0.38
C PHE A 115 -12.21 -27.06 -0.10
N GLY A 116 -12.07 -28.27 0.47
CA GLY A 116 -13.19 -29.17 0.77
C GLY A 116 -13.69 -29.96 -0.43
N LEU A 117 -12.89 -30.10 -1.50
CA LEU A 117 -13.24 -30.85 -2.71
C LEU A 117 -12.48 -32.17 -2.77
N SER A 118 -13.05 -33.17 -3.45
CA SER A 118 -12.34 -34.42 -3.72
C SER A 118 -11.34 -34.24 -4.86
N LYS A 119 -10.31 -35.09 -4.93
CA LYS A 119 -9.28 -35.04 -5.99
C LYS A 119 -9.77 -35.58 -7.34
N ARG A 120 -10.97 -36.19 -7.40
CA ARG A 120 -11.50 -36.85 -8.60
C ARG A 120 -11.71 -35.82 -9.72
N LEU A 121 -11.32 -36.15 -10.96
CA LEU A 121 -11.59 -35.32 -12.14
C LEU A 121 -13.05 -35.48 -12.55
N THR A 122 -13.94 -34.77 -11.85
CA THR A 122 -15.36 -34.69 -12.21
C THR A 122 -15.67 -33.30 -12.77
N HIS A 123 -16.71 -33.19 -13.60
CA HIS A 123 -17.15 -31.90 -14.10
C HIS A 123 -17.48 -30.91 -12.96
N GLN A 124 -18.08 -31.41 -11.88
CA GLN A 124 -18.41 -30.63 -10.69
C GLN A 124 -17.15 -30.11 -9.99
N ASN A 125 -16.15 -30.97 -9.73
CA ASN A 125 -14.91 -30.56 -9.07
C ASN A 125 -14.10 -29.57 -9.91
N LEU A 126 -14.00 -29.81 -11.22
CA LEU A 126 -13.29 -28.91 -12.12
C LEU A 126 -13.96 -27.54 -12.18
N THR A 127 -15.29 -27.50 -12.22
CA THR A 127 -16.07 -26.25 -12.21
C THR A 127 -15.88 -25.49 -10.89
N ALA A 128 -15.91 -26.20 -9.75
CA ALA A 128 -15.68 -25.61 -8.44
C ALA A 128 -14.26 -25.04 -8.31
N LEU A 129 -13.23 -25.80 -8.73
CA LEU A 129 -11.85 -25.32 -8.73
C LEU A 129 -11.66 -24.10 -9.64
N ARG A 130 -12.32 -24.08 -10.81
CA ARG A 130 -12.32 -22.94 -11.72
C ARG A 130 -12.90 -21.69 -11.08
N GLN A 131 -14.03 -21.81 -10.39
CA GLN A 131 -14.65 -20.70 -9.65
C GLN A 131 -13.72 -20.20 -8.53
N ILE A 132 -13.12 -21.11 -7.77
CA ILE A 132 -12.16 -20.78 -6.70
C ILE A 132 -10.95 -20.04 -7.27
N GLY A 133 -10.30 -20.60 -8.29
CA GLY A 133 -9.09 -20.01 -8.88
C GLY A 133 -9.34 -18.62 -9.45
N PHE A 134 -10.37 -18.44 -10.27
CA PHE A 134 -10.66 -17.12 -10.86
C PHE A 134 -11.16 -16.11 -9.83
N SER A 135 -11.98 -16.52 -8.86
CA SER A 135 -12.42 -15.60 -7.78
C SER A 135 -11.26 -15.20 -6.88
N THR A 136 -10.31 -16.09 -6.62
CA THR A 136 -9.09 -15.80 -5.84
C THR A 136 -8.21 -14.78 -6.56
N ASN A 137 -7.99 -14.94 -7.87
CA ASN A 137 -7.27 -13.94 -8.68
C ASN A 137 -7.96 -12.56 -8.62
N ARG A 138 -9.29 -12.52 -8.76
CA ARG A 138 -10.06 -11.26 -8.70
C ARG A 138 -10.07 -10.63 -7.31
N ARG A 139 -10.15 -11.43 -6.23
CA ARG A 139 -10.09 -10.93 -4.85
C ARG A 139 -8.72 -10.36 -4.52
N LEU A 140 -7.63 -10.97 -4.98
CA LEU A 140 -6.29 -10.39 -4.84
C LEU A 140 -6.23 -9.00 -5.48
N LEU A 141 -6.71 -8.88 -6.72
CA LEU A 141 -6.75 -7.59 -7.41
C LEU A 141 -7.64 -6.58 -6.69
N GLY A 142 -8.77 -7.01 -6.12
CA GLY A 142 -9.65 -6.14 -5.33
C GLY A 142 -8.98 -5.62 -4.05
N VAL A 143 -8.24 -6.48 -3.33
CA VAL A 143 -7.45 -6.09 -2.15
C VAL A 143 -6.35 -5.10 -2.55
N GLN A 144 -5.66 -5.34 -3.67
CA GLN A 144 -4.63 -4.43 -4.20
C GLN A 144 -5.22 -3.09 -4.67
N HIS A 145 -6.39 -3.10 -5.31
CA HIS A 145 -7.09 -1.90 -5.77
C HIS A 145 -7.56 -1.01 -4.60
N LEU A 146 -7.97 -1.61 -3.47
CA LEU A 146 -8.30 -0.85 -2.26
C LEU A 146 -7.08 -0.19 -1.60
N SER A 147 -5.88 -0.75 -1.83
CA SER A 147 -4.62 -0.24 -1.27
C SER A 147 -3.89 0.74 -2.18
N HIS A 148 -4.15 0.74 -3.50
CA HIS A 148 -3.34 1.44 -4.51
C HIS A 148 -4.16 2.09 -5.61
N ASP A 149 -5.01 3.05 -5.27
CA ASP A 149 -5.60 3.93 -6.28
C ASP A 149 -4.80 5.25 -6.37
N PRO A 150 -3.95 5.45 -7.40
CA PRO A 150 -3.14 6.65 -7.55
C PRO A 150 -3.99 7.89 -7.88
N ILE A 151 -5.22 7.70 -8.40
CA ILE A 151 -6.14 8.79 -8.71
C ILE A 151 -6.64 9.45 -7.40
N PRO A 152 -7.17 8.71 -6.41
CA PRO A 152 -7.37 9.15 -5.03
C PRO A 152 -6.12 9.71 -4.38
N GLY A 153 -4.92 9.18 -4.65
CA GLY A 153 -3.67 9.76 -4.14
C GLY A 153 -3.44 11.20 -4.61
N ALA A 154 -3.61 11.46 -5.92
CA ALA A 154 -3.51 12.80 -6.50
C ALA A 154 -4.65 13.71 -6.01
N HIS A 155 -5.89 13.21 -5.97
CA HIS A 155 -7.04 13.95 -5.44
C HIS A 155 -6.85 14.31 -3.96
N ALA A 156 -6.41 13.37 -3.13
CA ALA A 156 -6.11 13.61 -1.71
C ALA A 156 -5.04 14.69 -1.54
N PHE A 157 -4.00 14.69 -2.37
CA PHE A 157 -2.98 15.74 -2.34
C PHE A 157 -3.56 17.12 -2.69
N THR A 158 -4.36 17.20 -3.74
CA THR A 158 -5.04 18.44 -4.14
C THR A 158 -6.04 18.91 -3.07
N GLU A 159 -6.86 18.01 -2.52
CA GLU A 159 -7.84 18.33 -1.48
C GLU A 159 -7.18 18.92 -0.24
N LEU A 160 -6.08 18.32 0.22
CA LEU A 160 -5.37 18.80 1.40
C LEU A 160 -4.72 20.15 1.16
N THR A 161 -4.13 20.36 -0.02
CA THR A 161 -3.34 21.57 -0.33
C THR A 161 -4.21 22.74 -0.78
N THR A 162 -5.45 22.49 -1.19
CA THR A 162 -6.41 23.51 -1.64
C THR A 162 -7.15 24.13 -0.45
N PRO A 163 -7.40 25.46 -0.43
CA PRO A 163 -8.22 26.09 0.60
C PRO A 163 -9.69 25.62 0.53
N ILE A 164 -10.31 25.45 1.70
CA ILE A 164 -11.73 25.13 1.83
C ILE A 164 -12.49 26.39 2.27
N THR A 165 -13.55 26.73 1.57
CA THR A 165 -14.49 27.78 2.01
C THR A 165 -15.66 27.11 2.72
N THR A 166 -15.89 27.45 3.99
CA THR A 166 -16.99 26.90 4.77
C THR A 166 -18.33 27.44 4.27
N THR A 167 -19.43 26.77 4.62
CA THR A 167 -20.81 27.23 4.32
C THR A 167 -21.13 28.62 4.88
N GLN A 168 -20.39 29.05 5.91
CA GLN A 168 -20.47 30.37 6.53
C GLN A 168 -19.55 31.40 5.83
N GLY A 169 -19.00 31.10 4.65
CA GLY A 169 -18.14 31.99 3.87
C GLY A 169 -16.70 32.14 4.39
N THR A 170 -16.31 31.42 5.44
CA THR A 170 -14.96 31.53 6.00
C THR A 170 -13.98 30.69 5.18
N ARG A 171 -12.93 31.33 4.65
CA ARG A 171 -11.84 30.63 3.95
C ARG A 171 -10.84 30.04 4.93
N ILE A 172 -10.60 28.73 4.85
CA ILE A 172 -9.62 27.99 5.63
C ILE A 172 -8.50 27.51 4.70
N PRO A 173 -7.23 27.86 4.96
CA PRO A 173 -6.14 27.53 4.04
C PRO A 173 -5.88 26.03 3.97
N GLY A 174 -5.51 25.55 2.78
CA GLY A 174 -5.04 24.19 2.56
C GLY A 174 -3.69 23.94 3.22
N LEU A 175 -3.46 22.72 3.68
CA LEU A 175 -2.23 22.19 4.28
C LEU A 175 -1.10 22.13 3.23
N ARG A 176 -0.25 23.15 3.23
CA ARG A 176 0.88 23.25 2.28
C ARG A 176 1.87 22.13 2.52
N PHE A 177 2.22 21.41 1.45
CA PHE A 177 3.15 20.28 1.50
C PHE A 177 4.59 20.65 1.86
N GLY A 178 5.02 21.90 1.64
CA GLY A 178 6.35 22.35 2.05
C GLY A 178 6.46 22.87 3.47
N ASP A 179 5.33 22.99 4.20
CA ASP A 179 5.28 23.70 5.48
C ASP A 179 5.71 22.79 6.64
N PRO A 180 6.81 23.09 7.36
CA PRO A 180 7.27 22.28 8.49
C PRO A 180 6.22 22.12 9.58
N ARG A 181 5.38 23.15 9.82
CA ARG A 181 4.30 23.10 10.81
C ARG A 181 3.23 22.10 10.42
N VAL A 182 2.90 22.01 9.12
CA VAL A 182 1.95 21.02 8.60
C VAL A 182 2.50 19.61 8.79
N HIS A 183 3.78 19.37 8.49
CA HIS A 183 4.38 18.06 8.70
C HIS A 183 4.46 17.66 10.18
N ALA A 184 4.80 18.58 11.08
CA ALA A 184 4.79 18.32 12.50
C ALA A 184 3.36 17.98 13.02
N LEU A 185 2.33 18.69 12.51
CA LEU A 185 0.93 18.37 12.81
C LEU A 185 0.57 16.95 12.35
N LEU A 186 0.86 16.61 11.09
CA LEU A 186 0.52 15.31 10.52
C LEU A 186 1.28 14.16 11.21
N GLN A 187 2.56 14.35 11.55
CA GLN A 187 3.33 13.38 12.34
C GLN A 187 2.74 13.18 13.73
N ALA A 188 2.32 14.27 14.40
CA ALA A 188 1.68 14.18 15.70
C ALA A 188 0.34 13.43 15.64
N LEU A 189 -0.41 13.52 14.53
CA LEU A 189 -1.60 12.67 14.32
C LEU A 189 -1.23 11.19 14.29
N LEU A 190 -0.19 10.79 13.56
CA LEU A 190 0.22 9.37 13.50
C LEU A 190 0.51 8.79 14.89
N ILE A 191 1.16 9.57 15.76
CA ILE A 191 1.43 9.19 17.15
C ILE A 191 0.11 9.08 17.95
N HIS A 192 -0.78 10.07 17.81
CA HIS A 192 -2.03 10.11 18.55
C HIS A 192 -3.10 9.10 18.09
N ARG A 193 -2.97 8.47 16.91
CA ARG A 193 -3.86 7.39 16.48
C ARG A 193 -3.84 6.19 17.42
N LEU A 194 -2.73 6.02 18.15
CA LEU A 194 -2.56 4.96 19.15
C LEU A 194 -3.34 5.23 20.45
N LEU A 195 -3.93 6.41 20.62
CA LEU A 195 -4.71 6.78 21.80
C LEU A 195 -6.19 6.42 21.61
N PRO A 196 -6.73 5.41 22.30
CA PRO A 196 -8.11 4.95 22.11
C PRO A 196 -9.16 6.00 22.50
N HIS A 197 -8.80 6.95 23.36
CA HIS A 197 -9.67 8.05 23.80
C HIS A 197 -9.38 9.37 23.10
N GLY A 198 -8.65 9.33 21.98
CA GLY A 198 -8.23 10.52 21.25
C GLY A 198 -7.27 11.41 22.05
N PHE A 199 -7.12 12.66 21.61
CA PHE A 199 -6.15 13.62 22.15
C PHE A 199 -6.77 15.01 22.34
N THR A 200 -6.16 15.81 23.20
CA THR A 200 -6.56 17.18 23.53
C THR A 200 -5.64 18.20 22.86
N ASN A 201 -6.06 19.47 22.86
CA ASN A 201 -5.22 20.58 22.40
C ASN A 201 -3.86 20.60 23.12
N ARG A 202 -3.85 20.37 24.45
CA ARG A 202 -2.64 20.34 25.26
C ARG A 202 -1.70 19.21 24.83
N GLU A 203 -2.22 17.99 24.69
CA GLU A 203 -1.43 16.82 24.27
C GLU A 203 -0.84 17.00 22.87
N LEU A 204 -1.65 17.48 21.92
CA LEU A 204 -1.19 17.79 20.57
C LEU A 204 -0.08 18.84 20.59
N ARG A 205 -0.26 19.91 21.36
CA ARG A 205 0.75 20.96 21.50
C ARG A 205 2.08 20.42 22.00
N THR A 206 2.05 19.59 23.04
CA THR A 206 3.24 18.99 23.65
C THR A 206 4.07 18.19 22.64
N LEU A 207 3.44 17.49 21.69
CA LEU A 207 4.16 16.74 20.66
C LEU A 207 4.75 17.63 19.55
N ILE A 208 4.06 18.70 19.16
CA ILE A 208 4.48 19.52 18.02
C ILE A 208 5.66 20.43 18.36
N THR A 209 5.73 20.93 19.60
CA THR A 209 6.80 21.84 20.03
C THR A 209 8.21 21.30 19.79
N PRO A 210 8.56 20.07 20.25
CA PRO A 210 9.85 19.45 19.94
C PRO A 210 10.09 19.26 18.44
N LEU A 211 9.06 18.84 17.68
CA LEU A 211 9.18 18.60 16.24
C LEU A 211 9.51 19.86 15.44
N LEU A 212 9.14 21.03 15.96
CA LEU A 212 9.46 22.33 15.36
C LEU A 212 10.68 23.01 15.97
N GLY A 213 11.33 22.40 16.97
CA GLY A 213 12.43 23.02 17.70
C GLY A 213 12.01 24.30 18.45
N THR A 214 10.76 24.36 18.92
CA THR A 214 10.16 25.54 19.58
C THR A 214 9.66 25.19 20.98
N THR A 215 9.37 26.22 21.79
CA THR A 215 8.84 26.05 23.14
C THR A 215 7.32 26.18 23.19
N THR A 216 6.71 25.73 24.29
CA THR A 216 5.25 25.83 24.50
C THR A 216 4.74 27.27 24.67
N GLU A 217 5.67 28.23 24.83
CA GLU A 217 5.40 29.66 24.90
C GLU A 217 5.22 30.24 23.50
N ASP A 218 6.00 29.77 22.51
CA ASP A 218 5.93 30.20 21.10
C ASP A 218 4.66 29.69 20.38
N ILE A 219 4.24 28.47 20.74
CA ILE A 219 3.02 27.84 20.24
C ILE A 219 1.89 28.02 21.26
N THR A 220 1.15 29.11 21.13
CA THR A 220 0.03 29.39 22.03
C THR A 220 -1.14 28.43 21.81
N ALA A 221 -1.97 28.24 22.85
CA ALA A 221 -3.19 27.44 22.76
C ALA A 221 -4.18 27.96 21.69
N GLY A 222 -4.16 29.28 21.43
CA GLY A 222 -4.92 29.92 20.36
C GLY A 222 -4.46 29.46 18.96
N LYS A 223 -3.15 29.46 18.69
CA LYS A 223 -2.58 28.91 17.45
C LYS A 223 -2.95 27.43 17.27
N MET A 224 -2.94 26.66 18.35
CA MET A 224 -3.36 25.24 18.31
C MET A 224 -4.85 25.07 18.05
N THR A 225 -5.69 25.96 18.56
CA THR A 225 -7.14 25.94 18.27
C THR A 225 -7.39 26.21 16.78
N TYR A 226 -6.61 27.12 16.18
CA TYR A 226 -6.63 27.35 14.75
C TYR A 226 -6.23 26.10 13.96
N ASP A 227 -5.13 25.45 14.33
CA ASP A 227 -4.67 24.21 13.67
C ASP A 227 -5.70 23.07 13.80
N LEU A 228 -6.28 22.87 14.98
CA LEU A 228 -7.35 21.89 15.20
C LEU A 228 -8.58 22.17 14.34
N ARG A 229 -9.00 23.44 14.23
CA ARG A 229 -10.11 23.84 13.35
C ARG A 229 -9.79 23.53 11.89
N ARG A 230 -8.56 23.80 11.46
CA ARG A 230 -8.09 23.51 10.10
C ARG A 230 -8.10 22.01 9.81
N LEU A 231 -7.51 21.20 10.69
CA LEU A 231 -7.51 19.73 10.56
C LEU A 231 -8.92 19.15 10.51
N ARG A 232 -9.85 19.69 11.30
CA ARG A 232 -11.27 19.29 11.27
C ARG A 232 -11.97 19.65 9.97
N THR A 233 -11.72 20.84 9.45
CA THR A 233 -12.35 21.29 8.21
C THR A 233 -11.88 20.45 7.02
N HIS A 234 -10.61 20.03 7.04
CA HIS A 234 -10.03 19.09 6.09
C HIS A 234 -10.40 17.62 6.36
N GLY A 235 -11.30 17.35 7.31
CA GLY A 235 -11.80 16.00 7.58
C GLY A 235 -10.79 15.03 8.21
N LEU A 236 -9.62 15.50 8.65
CA LEU A 236 -8.55 14.63 9.18
C LEU A 236 -8.82 14.18 10.62
N ILE A 237 -9.56 14.99 11.37
CA ILE A 237 -9.95 14.70 12.75
C ILE A 237 -11.41 15.12 12.96
N HIS A 238 -12.06 14.50 13.93
CA HIS A 238 -13.36 14.95 14.43
C HIS A 238 -13.28 15.17 15.95
N ARG A 239 -14.16 16.05 16.47
CA ARG A 239 -14.27 16.28 17.91
C ARG A 239 -15.20 15.23 18.51
N ILE A 240 -14.79 14.62 19.61
CA ILE A 240 -15.64 13.70 20.36
C ILE A 240 -16.77 14.50 21.03
N PRO A 241 -18.05 14.12 20.86
CA PRO A 241 -19.18 14.80 21.47
C PRO A 241 -19.00 15.00 22.97
N HIS A 242 -19.45 16.15 23.49
CA HIS A 242 -19.37 16.51 24.91
C HIS A 242 -17.96 16.47 25.53
N SER A 243 -16.89 16.48 24.72
CA SER A 243 -15.51 16.36 25.18
C SER A 243 -14.60 17.42 24.55
N ARG A 244 -13.45 17.71 25.18
CA ARG A 244 -12.37 18.53 24.59
C ARG A 244 -11.37 17.68 23.77
N ARG A 245 -11.73 16.42 23.51
CA ARG A 245 -10.90 15.44 22.81
C ARG A 245 -11.25 15.36 21.32
N TYR A 246 -10.26 14.99 20.53
CA TYR A 246 -10.32 14.80 19.09
C TYR A 246 -9.84 13.41 18.73
N GLN A 247 -10.45 12.82 17.72
CA GLN A 247 -10.07 11.52 17.19
C GLN A 247 -9.80 11.62 15.70
N ILE A 248 -8.82 10.84 15.24
CA ILE A 248 -8.34 10.85 13.86
C ILE A 248 -9.27 9.98 13.02
N THR A 249 -9.66 10.50 11.85
CA THR A 249 -10.46 9.75 10.87
C THR A 249 -9.58 8.80 10.07
N ASP A 250 -10.16 7.82 9.38
CA ASP A 250 -9.37 6.92 8.53
C ASP A 250 -8.73 7.67 7.35
N THR A 251 -9.45 8.65 6.78
CA THR A 251 -8.90 9.62 5.83
C THR A 251 -7.72 10.39 6.42
N GLY A 252 -7.86 10.87 7.66
CA GLY A 252 -6.80 11.59 8.37
C GLY A 252 -5.52 10.77 8.53
N LEU A 253 -5.66 9.47 8.83
CA LEU A 253 -4.54 8.55 8.95
C LEU A 253 -3.86 8.33 7.60
N GLN A 254 -4.64 7.99 6.56
CA GLN A 254 -4.10 7.74 5.22
C GLN A 254 -3.37 8.97 4.66
N HIS A 255 -3.97 10.15 4.80
CA HIS A 255 -3.41 11.42 4.34
C HIS A 255 -2.14 11.81 5.09
N ALA A 256 -2.13 11.66 6.42
CA ALA A 256 -0.95 11.92 7.24
C ALA A 256 0.22 10.99 6.88
N LEU A 257 -0.04 9.69 6.68
CA LEU A 257 0.98 8.74 6.22
C LEU A 257 1.55 9.16 4.88
N LEU A 258 0.70 9.37 3.86
CA LEU A 258 1.13 9.78 2.53
C LEU A 258 2.03 11.03 2.57
N PHE A 259 1.58 12.11 3.22
CA PHE A 259 2.30 13.38 3.26
C PHE A 259 3.64 13.26 3.99
N THR A 260 3.64 12.60 5.16
CA THR A 260 4.85 12.47 5.97
C THR A 260 5.89 11.55 5.32
N HIS A 261 5.48 10.44 4.70
CA HIS A 261 6.40 9.55 3.99
C HIS A 261 6.96 10.22 2.73
N ALA A 262 6.12 10.87 1.92
CA ALA A 262 6.57 11.58 0.72
C ALA A 262 7.54 12.72 1.08
N HIS A 263 7.29 13.48 2.15
CA HIS A 263 8.19 14.55 2.55
C HIS A 263 9.49 14.05 3.18
N ASN A 264 9.42 13.09 4.11
CA ASN A 264 10.61 12.65 4.85
C ASN A 264 11.52 11.76 4.01
N HIS A 265 10.95 10.79 3.29
CA HIS A 265 11.74 9.76 2.61
C HIS A 265 12.02 10.10 1.15
N LEU A 266 11.04 10.64 0.42
CA LEU A 266 11.26 11.00 -0.98
C LEU A 266 11.93 12.37 -1.08
N LEU A 267 11.31 13.42 -0.56
CA LEU A 267 11.88 14.76 -0.71
C LEU A 267 13.15 14.97 0.12
N ARG A 268 13.09 14.82 1.45
CA ARG A 268 14.23 15.20 2.30
C ARG A 268 15.42 14.27 2.14
N THR A 269 15.21 12.95 2.16
CA THR A 269 16.34 12.00 2.09
C THR A 269 16.95 11.95 0.69
N GLU A 270 16.15 11.85 -0.38
CA GLU A 270 16.72 11.76 -1.74
C GLU A 270 17.35 13.08 -2.19
N LEU A 271 16.73 14.24 -1.88
CA LEU A 271 17.36 15.52 -2.19
C LEU A 271 18.68 15.67 -1.43
N ALA A 272 18.72 15.33 -0.13
CA ALA A 272 19.97 15.37 0.62
C ALA A 272 21.04 14.46 -0.01
N GLU A 273 20.68 13.28 -0.50
CA GLU A 273 21.61 12.37 -1.18
C GLU A 273 22.18 12.96 -2.49
N ILE A 274 21.33 13.65 -3.26
CA ILE A 274 21.71 14.30 -4.52
C ILE A 274 22.53 15.58 -4.27
N THR A 275 22.15 16.39 -3.28
CA THR A 275 22.71 17.73 -3.06
C THR A 275 23.84 17.79 -2.04
N ASN A 276 24.06 16.74 -1.22
CA ASN A 276 25.11 16.76 -0.19
C ASN A 276 26.49 16.98 -0.83
N PRO A 277 27.25 18.05 -0.51
CA PRO A 277 28.55 18.29 -1.11
C PRO A 277 29.59 17.20 -0.79
N ASP A 278 29.45 16.51 0.36
CA ASP A 278 30.43 15.54 0.87
C ASP A 278 29.75 14.22 1.31
N PRO A 279 29.39 13.33 0.36
CA PRO A 279 28.78 12.05 0.68
C PRO A 279 29.84 11.01 1.04
N LEU A 280 29.54 10.18 2.05
CA LEU A 280 30.40 9.06 2.49
C LEU A 280 30.64 8.00 1.39
N ALA A 281 29.74 7.87 0.41
CA ALA A 281 29.90 7.01 -0.76
C ALA A 281 29.05 7.49 -1.95
N PRO A 282 29.50 7.28 -3.20
CA PRO A 282 28.71 7.63 -4.39
C PRO A 282 27.51 6.69 -4.53
N SER A 283 26.30 7.26 -4.51
CA SER A 283 25.08 6.50 -4.71
C SER A 283 24.69 6.41 -6.19
N ARG A 284 23.97 5.35 -6.56
CA ARG A 284 23.46 5.16 -7.93
C ARG A 284 22.54 6.30 -8.37
N LEU A 285 21.73 6.83 -7.45
CA LEU A 285 20.82 7.94 -7.69
C LEU A 285 21.59 9.21 -8.06
N ARG A 286 22.62 9.55 -7.27
CA ARG A 286 23.45 10.73 -7.50
C ARG A 286 24.23 10.66 -8.81
N THR A 287 24.82 9.50 -9.12
CA THR A 287 25.53 9.28 -10.39
C THR A 287 24.59 9.46 -11.58
N THR A 288 23.36 8.96 -11.49
CA THR A 288 22.35 9.08 -12.53
C THR A 288 21.85 10.52 -12.67
N ALA A 289 21.61 11.22 -11.56
CA ALA A 289 21.19 12.63 -11.54
C ALA A 289 22.24 13.54 -12.20
N ARG A 290 23.53 13.33 -11.90
CA ARG A 290 24.62 14.08 -12.55
C ARG A 290 24.73 13.78 -14.04
N ALA A 291 24.59 12.51 -14.44
CA ALA A 291 24.59 12.13 -15.85
C ALA A 291 23.42 12.76 -16.62
N TYR A 292 22.22 12.76 -16.03
CA TYR A 292 21.05 13.45 -16.59
C TYR A 292 21.30 14.96 -16.73
N GLN A 293 21.84 15.60 -15.69
CA GLN A 293 22.10 17.03 -15.72
C GLN A 293 23.16 17.41 -16.77
N ALA A 294 24.21 16.60 -16.93
CA ALA A 294 25.19 16.77 -17.99
C ALA A 294 24.56 16.63 -19.38
N ALA A 295 23.77 15.57 -19.61
CA ALA A 295 23.06 15.35 -20.87
C ALA A 295 22.07 16.49 -21.18
N PHE A 296 21.35 17.00 -20.16
CA PHE A 296 20.44 18.12 -20.31
C PHE A 296 21.18 19.42 -20.64
N HIS A 297 22.32 19.68 -20.00
CA HIS A 297 23.18 20.83 -20.33
C HIS A 297 23.73 20.74 -21.75
N ASP A 298 24.13 19.54 -22.20
CA ASP A 298 24.60 19.33 -23.56
C ASP A 298 23.48 19.55 -24.59
N LEU A 299 22.26 19.08 -24.29
CA LEU A 299 21.08 19.31 -25.12
C LEU A 299 20.67 20.79 -25.16
N ALA A 300 20.69 21.49 -24.02
CA ALA A 300 20.41 22.92 -23.96
C ALA A 300 21.45 23.75 -24.74
N ARG A 301 22.73 23.35 -24.68
CA ARG A 301 23.83 23.95 -25.46
C ARG A 301 23.65 23.71 -26.95
N TYR A 302 23.28 22.49 -27.33
CA TYR A 302 23.01 22.11 -28.72
C TYR A 302 21.79 22.83 -29.31
N ALA A 303 20.74 23.00 -28.50
CA ALA A 303 19.53 23.72 -28.90
C ALA A 303 19.68 25.25 -28.90
N HIS A 304 20.87 25.78 -28.59
CA HIS A 304 21.13 27.21 -28.39
C HIS A 304 20.16 27.88 -27.40
N LEU A 305 19.64 27.10 -26.45
CA LEU A 305 18.74 27.57 -25.40
C LEU A 305 19.50 28.16 -24.19
N ALA A 306 20.82 28.25 -24.27
CA ALA A 306 21.64 28.79 -23.19
C ALA A 306 21.74 30.32 -23.26
N ALA A 307 21.23 30.97 -22.21
CA ALA A 307 22.00 31.91 -21.41
C ALA A 307 22.05 31.36 -19.98
#